data_AF-A0A526YG24-F1
#
_entry.id   AF-A0A526YG24-F1
#
_cell.length_a   1.000
_cell.length_b   1.000
_cell.length_c   1.000
_cell.angle_alpha   90.00
_cell.angle_beta   90.00
_cell.angle_gamma   90.00
#
_symmetry.space_group_name_H-M   'P 1'
#
loop_
_entity.id
_entity.type
_entity.pdbx_description
1 polymer ?
#
loop_
_entity_poly.entity_id
_entity_poly.type
_entity_poly.pdbx_seq_one_letter_code
_entity_poly.pdbx_strand_id
1 'polypeptide(L)'
;PFIVPEPYNKIYDPADGTTFRRAANWQAEAQSHPYLAYELGQQQRANFRPGAEGKVRDWGDDNFRRIRALYYGMISEVDAQLGRIWQAVKAADAWDDTIIVLTSDHAEMMGDHFMLGKGGFFDGSFHIPLIIRDPRRRKAAGASVDRFTEAVDIAPTLLDLLGEVFPPHLDGQSLKPFLDAGEPDNWREAAHWEFDFRSVAD
;
A
#
# COMPACT_ATOMS: atom_id res chain seq x y z
N PRO A 1 -6.82 -13.73 -3.15
CA PRO A 1 -8.21 -13.94 -2.68
C PRO A 1 -8.46 -13.22 -1.34
N PHE A 2 -9.59 -12.51 -1.21
CA PHE A 2 -9.96 -11.76 0.00
C PHE A 2 -10.73 -12.66 0.96
N ILE A 3 -10.03 -13.21 1.94
CA ILE A 3 -10.54 -14.16 2.93
C ILE A 3 -9.92 -13.78 4.27
N VAL A 4 -10.76 -13.65 5.29
CA VAL A 4 -10.33 -13.36 6.66
C VAL A 4 -11.19 -14.16 7.64
N PRO A 5 -10.63 -14.69 8.74
CA PRO A 5 -11.40 -15.46 9.71
C PRO A 5 -12.27 -14.59 10.61
N GLU A 6 -13.17 -15.22 11.36
CA GLU A 6 -13.79 -14.59 12.54
C GLU A 6 -12.71 -14.28 13.60
N PRO A 7 -12.83 -13.15 14.34
CA PRO A 7 -13.93 -12.17 14.27
C PRO A 7 -13.78 -11.13 13.14
N TYR A 8 -12.61 -11.02 12.54
CA TYR A 8 -12.24 -9.93 11.62
C TYR A 8 -13.12 -9.84 10.35
N ASN A 9 -13.77 -10.92 9.93
CA ASN A 9 -14.70 -10.92 8.80
C ASN A 9 -16.03 -10.19 9.07
N LYS A 10 -16.28 -9.75 10.31
CA LYS A 10 -17.54 -9.12 10.74
C LYS A 10 -17.36 -7.76 11.40
N ILE A 11 -16.13 -7.30 11.63
CA ILE A 11 -15.88 -6.08 12.41
C ILE A 11 -16.14 -4.77 11.63
N TYR A 12 -16.24 -4.84 10.30
CA TYR A 12 -16.55 -3.69 9.45
C TYR A 12 -17.88 -3.90 8.72
N ASP A 13 -18.76 -2.90 8.80
CA ASP A 13 -19.96 -2.86 7.97
C ASP A 13 -19.57 -2.46 6.53
N PRO A 14 -19.98 -3.23 5.50
CA PRO A 14 -19.81 -2.83 4.10
C PRO A 14 -20.30 -1.40 3.76
N ALA A 15 -21.26 -0.86 4.52
CA ALA A 15 -21.77 0.49 4.34
C ALA A 15 -20.81 1.60 4.82
N ASP A 16 -19.87 1.32 5.73
CA ASP A 16 -19.01 2.33 6.37
C ASP A 16 -17.84 2.80 5.49
N GLY A 17 -17.58 2.12 4.37
CA GLY A 17 -16.46 2.46 3.49
C GLY A 17 -16.68 3.74 2.68
N THR A 18 -15.58 4.39 2.30
CA THR A 18 -15.59 5.63 1.49
C THR A 18 -16.25 5.47 0.12
N THR A 19 -16.64 6.56 -0.53
CA THR A 19 -17.12 6.50 -1.91
C THR A 19 -16.00 6.08 -2.86
N PHE A 20 -16.30 5.19 -3.82
CA PHE A 20 -15.33 4.78 -4.83
C PHE A 20 -14.96 5.94 -5.76
N ARG A 21 -13.67 6.05 -6.09
CA ARG A 21 -13.14 6.99 -7.09
C ARG A 21 -13.19 6.33 -8.46
N ARG A 22 -14.20 6.64 -9.26
CA ARG A 22 -14.43 6.03 -10.59
C ARG A 22 -15.43 6.84 -11.41
N ALA A 23 -15.47 6.59 -12.71
CA ALA A 23 -16.46 7.10 -13.64
C ALA A 23 -17.88 6.54 -13.35
N ALA A 24 -18.88 7.05 -14.07
CA ALA A 24 -20.27 6.65 -13.89
C ALA A 24 -20.53 5.15 -14.13
N ASN A 25 -19.74 4.51 -14.98
CA ASN A 25 -19.76 3.07 -15.25
C ASN A 25 -18.40 2.63 -15.80
N TRP A 26 -18.16 1.32 -15.84
CA TRP A 26 -16.87 0.78 -16.29
C TRP A 26 -16.60 1.06 -17.77
N GLN A 27 -17.63 1.22 -18.60
CA GLN A 27 -17.46 1.54 -20.02
C GLN A 27 -16.90 2.96 -20.20
N ALA A 28 -17.37 3.92 -19.41
CA ALA A 28 -16.83 5.27 -19.39
C ALA A 28 -15.39 5.30 -18.85
N GLU A 29 -15.11 4.51 -17.81
CA GLU A 29 -13.75 4.34 -17.28
C GLU A 29 -12.78 3.81 -18.36
N ALA A 30 -13.20 2.78 -19.09
CA ALA A 30 -12.43 2.14 -20.16
C ALA A 30 -12.10 3.09 -21.33
N GLN A 31 -12.87 4.17 -21.53
CA GLN A 31 -12.60 5.16 -22.57
C GLN A 31 -11.45 6.10 -22.23
N SER A 32 -11.08 6.22 -20.94
CA SER A 32 -10.03 7.15 -20.53
C SER A 32 -8.63 6.71 -20.96
N HIS A 33 -8.38 5.41 -21.12
CA HIS A 33 -7.08 4.89 -21.58
C HIS A 33 -7.18 3.46 -22.15
N PRO A 34 -6.50 3.10 -23.26
CA PRO A 34 -6.54 1.76 -23.85
C PRO A 34 -6.16 0.63 -22.89
N TYR A 35 -5.15 0.85 -22.04
CA TYR A 35 -4.77 -0.09 -20.97
C TYR A 35 -5.95 -0.44 -20.04
N LEU A 36 -6.79 0.53 -19.68
CA LEU A 36 -7.93 0.27 -18.79
C LEU A 36 -9.00 -0.57 -19.48
N ALA A 37 -9.25 -0.34 -20.77
CA ALA A 37 -10.16 -1.18 -21.55
C ALA A 37 -9.70 -2.64 -21.57
N TYR A 38 -8.39 -2.87 -21.72
CA TYR A 38 -7.80 -4.20 -21.62
C TYR A 38 -7.95 -4.78 -20.20
N GLU A 39 -7.46 -4.08 -19.19
CA GLU A 39 -7.37 -4.56 -17.80
C GLU A 39 -8.77 -4.91 -17.24
N LEU A 40 -9.75 -4.00 -17.38
CA LEU A 40 -11.14 -4.26 -16.98
C LEU A 40 -11.74 -5.46 -17.71
N GLY A 41 -11.31 -5.70 -18.95
CA GLY A 41 -11.69 -6.86 -19.75
C GLY A 41 -11.09 -8.18 -19.27
N GLN A 42 -9.93 -8.16 -18.60
CA GLN A 42 -9.22 -9.37 -18.19
C GLN A 42 -9.54 -9.82 -16.76
N GLN A 43 -9.80 -8.89 -15.82
CA GLN A 43 -9.93 -9.22 -14.41
C GLN A 43 -11.04 -10.24 -14.10
N GLN A 44 -10.64 -11.44 -13.68
CA GLN A 44 -11.53 -12.53 -13.31
C GLN A 44 -11.85 -12.48 -11.81
N ARG A 45 -13.13 -12.64 -11.46
CA ARG A 45 -13.57 -12.68 -10.05
C ARG A 45 -12.91 -13.81 -9.26
N ALA A 46 -12.62 -14.93 -9.92
CA ALA A 46 -11.96 -16.09 -9.31
C ALA A 46 -10.60 -15.76 -8.66
N ASN A 47 -9.88 -14.75 -9.16
CA ASN A 47 -8.60 -14.31 -8.60
C ASN A 47 -8.77 -13.68 -7.19
N PHE A 48 -9.92 -13.09 -6.94
CA PHE A 48 -10.22 -12.33 -5.73
C PHE A 48 -11.16 -13.07 -4.78
N ARG A 49 -12.04 -13.93 -5.31
CA ARG A 49 -12.94 -14.77 -4.53
C ARG A 49 -12.94 -16.18 -5.12
N PRO A 50 -12.39 -17.20 -4.43
CA PRO A 50 -12.39 -18.56 -4.92
C PRO A 50 -13.80 -19.05 -5.25
N GLY A 51 -13.95 -19.72 -6.40
CA GLY A 51 -15.24 -20.21 -6.89
C GLY A 51 -16.20 -19.13 -7.42
N ALA A 52 -15.78 -17.87 -7.52
CA ALA A 52 -16.57 -16.84 -8.19
C ALA A 52 -16.38 -16.91 -9.72
N GLU A 53 -17.47 -16.76 -10.46
CA GLU A 53 -17.49 -16.76 -11.92
C GLU A 53 -17.76 -15.37 -12.49
N GLY A 54 -17.21 -15.09 -13.67
CA GLY A 54 -17.38 -13.83 -14.40
C GLY A 54 -16.29 -12.79 -14.13
N LYS A 55 -16.49 -11.58 -14.66
CA LYS A 55 -15.49 -10.49 -14.64
C LYS A 55 -15.71 -9.54 -13.46
N VAL A 56 -14.64 -8.98 -12.93
CA VAL A 56 -14.70 -8.01 -11.82
C VAL A 56 -15.54 -6.79 -12.18
N ARG A 57 -15.42 -6.27 -13.41
CA ARG A 57 -16.21 -5.13 -13.91
C ARG A 57 -17.73 -5.33 -13.85
N ASP A 58 -18.21 -6.57 -13.79
CA ASP A 58 -19.63 -6.90 -13.73
C ASP A 58 -20.17 -6.94 -12.27
N TRP A 59 -19.31 -6.74 -11.26
CA TRP A 59 -19.75 -6.67 -9.87
C TRP A 59 -20.48 -5.34 -9.60
N GLY A 60 -21.66 -5.43 -8.98
CA GLY A 60 -22.34 -4.26 -8.43
C GLY A 60 -21.68 -3.75 -7.14
N ASP A 61 -22.03 -2.52 -6.75
CA ASP A 61 -21.43 -1.81 -5.61
C ASP A 61 -21.41 -2.62 -4.31
N ASP A 62 -22.47 -3.37 -4.01
CA ASP A 62 -22.55 -4.16 -2.78
C ASP A 62 -21.48 -5.25 -2.71
N ASN A 63 -21.05 -5.78 -3.86
CA ASN A 63 -19.95 -6.74 -3.91
C ASN A 63 -18.62 -6.05 -3.60
N PHE A 64 -18.35 -4.89 -4.20
CA PHE A 64 -17.13 -4.12 -3.93
C PHE A 64 -17.08 -3.65 -2.47
N ARG A 65 -18.20 -3.14 -1.93
CA ARG A 65 -18.31 -2.75 -0.52
C ARG A 65 -18.02 -3.92 0.41
N ARG A 66 -18.58 -5.10 0.11
CA ARG A 66 -18.34 -6.30 0.92
C ARG A 66 -16.90 -6.79 0.84
N ILE A 67 -16.29 -6.76 -0.34
CA ILE A 67 -14.88 -7.11 -0.52
C ILE A 67 -13.99 -6.14 0.28
N ARG A 68 -14.29 -4.84 0.22
CA ARG A 68 -13.54 -3.83 0.98
C ARG A 68 -13.66 -4.01 2.49
N ALA A 69 -14.85 -4.32 3.00
CA ALA A 69 -15.03 -4.64 4.42
C ALA A 69 -14.21 -5.87 4.85
N LEU A 70 -14.16 -6.91 4.01
CA LEU A 70 -13.30 -8.08 4.27
C LEU A 70 -11.81 -7.70 4.24
N TYR A 71 -11.39 -6.85 3.30
CA TYR A 71 -10.02 -6.35 3.22
C TYR A 71 -9.63 -5.52 4.44
N TYR A 72 -10.51 -4.66 4.94
CA TYR A 72 -10.29 -3.96 6.21
C TYR A 72 -10.15 -4.93 7.38
N GLY A 73 -10.97 -5.99 7.41
CA GLY A 73 -10.81 -7.08 8.36
C GLY A 73 -9.43 -7.74 8.28
N MET A 74 -8.92 -7.99 7.07
CA MET A 74 -7.57 -8.53 6.85
C MET A 74 -6.49 -7.60 7.41
N ILE A 75 -6.64 -6.28 7.22
CA ILE A 75 -5.72 -5.29 7.80
C ILE A 75 -5.72 -5.39 9.33
N SER A 76 -6.88 -5.46 9.97
CA SER A 76 -6.96 -5.61 11.44
C SER A 76 -6.37 -6.93 11.94
N GLU A 77 -6.51 -8.01 11.17
CA GLU A 77 -5.90 -9.29 11.52
C GLU A 77 -4.38 -9.18 11.53
N VAL A 78 -3.79 -8.59 10.48
CA VAL A 78 -2.36 -8.32 10.40
C VAL A 78 -1.89 -7.39 11.52
N ASP A 79 -2.63 -6.31 11.80
CA ASP A 79 -2.32 -5.37 12.89
C ASP A 79 -2.25 -6.07 14.27
N ALA A 80 -3.17 -7.00 14.55
CA ALA A 80 -3.12 -7.80 15.77
C ALA A 80 -1.85 -8.68 15.84
N GLN A 81 -1.40 -9.25 14.71
CA GLN A 81 -0.15 -10.01 14.67
C GLN A 81 1.08 -9.10 14.83
N LEU A 82 1.07 -7.91 14.26
CA LEU A 82 2.10 -6.89 14.50
C LEU A 82 2.19 -6.58 15.99
N GLY A 83 1.05 -6.41 16.67
CA GLY A 83 0.95 -6.30 18.13
C GLY A 83 1.74 -7.38 18.88
N ARG A 84 1.61 -8.64 18.46
CA ARG A 84 2.36 -9.77 19.05
C ARG A 84 3.87 -9.67 18.80
N ILE A 85 4.28 -9.26 17.60
CA ILE A 85 5.70 -9.03 17.27
C ILE A 85 6.27 -7.93 18.18
N TRP A 86 5.56 -6.81 18.36
CA TRP A 86 6.01 -5.72 19.22
C TRP A 86 6.19 -6.17 20.68
N GLN A 87 5.28 -7.00 21.19
CA GLN A 87 5.41 -7.55 22.55
C GLN A 87 6.58 -8.53 22.67
N ALA A 88 6.82 -9.37 21.65
CA ALA A 88 7.96 -10.28 21.65
C ALA A 88 9.31 -9.53 21.64
N VAL A 89 9.44 -8.49 20.82
CA VAL A 89 10.64 -7.63 20.79
C VAL A 89 10.86 -6.94 22.14
N LYS A 90 9.79 -6.47 22.79
CA LYS A 90 9.86 -5.89 24.16
C LYS A 90 10.27 -6.91 25.20
N ALA A 91 9.70 -8.11 25.17
CA ALA A 91 10.03 -9.18 26.12
C ALA A 91 11.47 -9.70 25.96
N ALA A 92 12.09 -9.48 24.80
CA ALA A 92 13.49 -9.77 24.53
C ALA A 92 14.44 -8.60 24.86
N ASP A 93 13.95 -7.54 25.53
CA ASP A 93 14.69 -6.30 25.84
C ASP A 93 15.30 -5.60 24.62
N ALA A 94 14.81 -5.90 23.41
CA ALA A 94 15.34 -5.38 22.14
C ALA A 94 14.57 -4.13 21.64
N TRP A 95 13.53 -3.69 22.34
CA TRP A 95 12.66 -2.61 21.89
C TRP A 95 13.39 -1.28 21.66
N ASP A 96 14.30 -0.91 22.56
CA ASP A 96 15.08 0.32 22.44
C ASP A 96 16.39 0.16 21.65
N ASP A 97 16.63 -1.01 21.04
CA ASP A 97 17.79 -1.33 20.18
C ASP A 97 17.38 -1.84 18.78
N THR A 98 16.09 -1.76 18.43
CA THR A 98 15.58 -2.22 17.13
C THR A 98 15.05 -1.06 16.30
N ILE A 99 15.56 -0.92 15.07
CA ILE A 99 14.94 -0.11 14.01
C ILE A 99 13.78 -0.91 13.42
N ILE A 100 12.59 -0.33 13.38
CA ILE A 100 11.39 -0.94 12.79
C ILE A 100 10.99 -0.12 11.57
N VAL A 101 10.87 -0.77 10.42
CA VAL A 101 10.29 -0.22 9.20
C VAL A 101 9.06 -1.03 8.85
N LEU A 102 7.88 -0.42 8.92
CA LEU A 102 6.62 -1.01 8.48
C LEU A 102 6.21 -0.35 7.17
N THR A 103 6.01 -1.17 6.14
CA THR A 103 5.61 -0.72 4.80
C THR A 103 4.83 -1.80 4.06
N SER A 104 4.39 -1.49 2.83
CA SER A 104 3.83 -2.44 1.86
C SER A 104 4.67 -2.44 0.58
N ASP A 105 4.61 -3.49 -0.23
CA ASP A 105 5.26 -3.54 -1.55
C ASP A 105 4.48 -2.75 -2.60
N HIS A 106 3.15 -2.84 -2.56
CA HIS A 106 2.21 -2.05 -3.35
C HIS A 106 0.91 -1.84 -2.56
N ALA A 107 -0.01 -1.04 -3.10
CA ALA A 107 -1.34 -0.84 -2.55
C ALA A 107 -2.37 -1.69 -3.30
N GLU A 108 -3.63 -1.27 -3.30
CA GLU A 108 -4.74 -2.06 -3.83
C GLU A 108 -5.91 -1.15 -4.20
N MET A 109 -6.40 -1.29 -5.44
CA MET A 109 -7.45 -0.44 -6.01
C MET A 109 -8.78 -0.57 -5.28
N MET A 110 -9.08 -1.74 -4.72
CA MET A 110 -10.19 -1.98 -3.79
C MET A 110 -11.56 -1.45 -4.26
N GLY A 111 -11.83 -1.49 -5.57
CA GLY A 111 -13.08 -1.06 -6.20
C GLY A 111 -13.05 0.33 -6.83
N ASP A 112 -12.02 1.13 -6.57
CA ASP A 112 -11.75 2.35 -7.33
C ASP A 112 -11.47 1.99 -8.79
N HIS A 113 -11.91 2.85 -9.69
CA HIS A 113 -11.86 2.66 -11.15
C HIS A 113 -12.46 1.32 -11.65
N PHE A 114 -13.39 0.72 -10.88
CA PHE A 114 -13.96 -0.61 -11.13
C PHE A 114 -12.93 -1.75 -11.13
N MET A 115 -11.77 -1.52 -10.51
CA MET A 115 -10.65 -2.45 -10.49
C MET A 115 -10.40 -3.03 -9.10
N LEU A 116 -9.79 -4.21 -9.11
CA LEU A 116 -9.12 -4.82 -7.94
C LEU A 116 -7.69 -5.16 -8.33
N GLY A 117 -6.83 -5.39 -7.34
CA GLY A 117 -5.41 -5.62 -7.54
C GLY A 117 -4.62 -4.32 -7.65
N LYS A 118 -3.51 -4.43 -8.36
CA LYS A 118 -2.45 -3.42 -8.50
C LYS A 118 -1.97 -3.36 -9.95
N GLY A 119 -1.41 -2.23 -10.32
CA GLY A 119 -0.88 -1.90 -11.65
C GLY A 119 -1.46 -0.60 -12.19
N GLY A 120 -1.10 -0.30 -13.44
CA GLY A 120 -1.53 0.92 -14.10
C GLY A 120 -0.86 2.16 -13.53
N PHE A 121 -1.63 3.23 -13.37
CA PHE A 121 -1.13 4.58 -13.07
C PHE A 121 -1.92 5.33 -12.00
N PHE A 122 -2.92 4.69 -11.37
CA PHE A 122 -3.72 5.32 -10.33
C PHE A 122 -3.06 5.19 -8.95
N ASP A 123 -3.12 6.26 -8.17
CA ASP A 123 -2.53 6.33 -6.82
C ASP A 123 -2.96 5.16 -5.91
N GLY A 124 -4.19 4.67 -6.05
CA GLY A 124 -4.73 3.56 -5.24
C GLY A 124 -3.90 2.28 -5.32
N SER A 125 -3.09 2.10 -6.38
CA SER A 125 -2.18 0.97 -6.52
C SER A 125 -0.78 1.20 -5.93
N PHE A 126 -0.38 2.44 -5.66
CA PHE A 126 1.02 2.79 -5.32
C PHE A 126 1.18 3.55 -4.00
N HIS A 127 0.12 4.20 -3.51
CA HIS A 127 0.15 4.92 -2.24
C HIS A 127 0.09 3.94 -1.05
N ILE A 128 1.26 3.66 -0.48
CA ILE A 128 1.48 2.65 0.57
C ILE A 128 1.79 3.30 1.94
N PRO A 129 1.54 2.59 3.05
CA PRO A 129 1.97 3.06 4.37
C PRO A 129 3.50 3.00 4.49
N LEU A 130 4.10 3.95 5.21
CA LEU A 130 5.49 3.87 5.65
C LEU A 130 5.59 4.43 7.08
N ILE A 131 5.98 3.59 8.04
CA ILE A 131 6.26 3.99 9.42
C ILE A 131 7.66 3.52 9.78
N ILE A 132 8.52 4.46 10.17
CA ILE A 132 9.89 4.17 10.61
C ILE A 132 10.04 4.57 12.07
N ARG A 133 10.46 3.62 12.91
CA ARG A 133 10.84 3.84 14.30
C ARG A 133 12.31 3.55 14.48
N ASP A 134 13.08 4.57 14.85
CA ASP A 134 14.45 4.43 15.35
C ASP A 134 14.50 4.93 16.80
N PRO A 135 14.76 4.05 17.80
CA PRO A 135 14.79 4.43 19.21
C PRO A 135 15.87 5.46 19.56
N ARG A 136 16.88 5.61 18.71
CA ARG A 136 17.98 6.60 18.85
C ARG A 136 17.56 8.00 18.41
N ARG A 137 16.47 8.13 17.63
CA ARG A 137 16.00 9.38 17.01
C ARG A 137 14.63 9.81 17.52
N ARG A 138 14.56 10.11 18.81
CA ARG A 138 13.27 10.39 19.48
C ARG A 138 12.71 11.80 19.22
N LYS A 139 13.49 12.71 18.63
CA LYS A 139 13.07 14.10 18.38
C LYS A 139 11.86 14.21 17.45
N ALA A 140 11.81 13.36 16.41
CA ALA A 140 10.69 13.30 15.48
C ALA A 140 9.64 12.23 15.86
N ALA A 141 9.72 11.63 17.06
CA ALA A 141 8.79 10.57 17.44
C ALA A 141 7.35 11.09 17.45
N GLY A 142 6.47 10.42 16.68
CA GLY A 142 5.08 10.82 16.51
C GLY A 142 4.84 11.92 15.48
N ALA A 143 5.87 12.39 14.78
CA ALA A 143 5.72 13.31 13.66
C ALA A 143 5.16 12.60 12.40
N SER A 144 4.47 13.37 11.55
CA SER A 144 4.10 12.98 10.19
C SER A 144 4.95 13.75 9.18
N VAL A 145 5.19 13.13 8.02
CA VAL A 145 5.91 13.74 6.90
C VAL A 145 4.96 13.81 5.71
N ASP A 146 4.66 15.02 5.24
CA ASP A 146 3.76 15.26 4.10
C ASP A 146 4.50 15.42 2.76
N ARG A 147 5.80 15.09 2.73
CA ARG A 147 6.63 15.10 1.53
C ARG A 147 6.57 13.75 0.82
N PHE A 148 6.72 13.76 -0.50
CA PHE A 148 6.77 12.53 -1.29
C PHE A 148 7.99 11.67 -0.93
N THR A 149 7.72 10.45 -0.49
CA THR A 149 8.72 9.39 -0.28
C THR A 149 8.47 8.25 -1.26
N GLU A 150 9.52 7.55 -1.65
CA GLU A 150 9.44 6.44 -2.60
C GLU A 150 10.00 5.17 -1.97
N ALA A 151 9.55 3.99 -2.41
CA ALA A 151 10.01 2.72 -1.85
C ALA A 151 11.54 2.52 -1.96
N VAL A 152 12.16 3.14 -2.98
CA VAL A 152 13.62 3.16 -3.20
C VAL A 152 14.38 3.87 -2.08
N ASP A 153 13.72 4.70 -1.27
CA ASP A 153 14.35 5.42 -0.15
C ASP A 153 14.69 4.51 1.04
N ILE A 154 14.06 3.34 1.14
CA ILE A 154 14.21 2.46 2.30
C ILE A 154 15.65 1.95 2.42
N ALA A 155 16.25 1.51 1.32
CA ALA A 155 17.61 0.99 1.30
C ALA A 155 18.67 2.02 1.74
N PRO A 156 18.79 3.22 1.12
CA PRO A 156 19.73 4.24 1.57
C PRO A 156 19.43 4.72 3.00
N THR A 157 18.16 4.75 3.41
CA THR A 157 17.80 5.08 4.80
C THR A 157 18.39 4.08 5.79
N LEU A 158 18.20 2.77 5.56
CA LEU A 158 18.72 1.74 6.46
C LEU A 158 20.25 1.76 6.52
N LEU A 159 20.92 1.90 5.38
CA LEU A 159 22.38 1.98 5.31
C LEU A 159 22.90 3.19 6.10
N ASP A 160 22.30 4.37 5.89
CA ASP A 160 22.65 5.60 6.62
C ASP A 160 22.38 5.49 8.14
N LEU A 161 21.28 4.83 8.53
CA LEU A 161 20.96 4.58 9.95
C LEU A 161 21.91 3.58 10.62
N LEU A 162 22.49 2.66 9.85
CA LEU A 162 23.51 1.71 10.30
C LEU A 162 24.93 2.28 10.26
N GLY A 163 25.11 3.47 9.66
CA GLY A 163 26.42 4.10 9.50
C GLY A 163 27.25 3.49 8.36
N GLU A 164 26.59 2.77 7.46
CA GLU A 164 27.22 2.13 6.30
C GLU A 164 27.32 3.09 5.11
N VAL A 165 28.37 2.94 4.32
CA VAL A 165 28.52 3.65 3.06
C VAL A 165 27.72 2.92 1.98
N PHE A 166 26.92 3.65 1.22
CA PHE A 166 26.11 3.08 0.14
C PHE A 166 26.47 3.64 -1.23
N PRO A 167 26.26 2.87 -2.31
CA PRO A 167 26.67 3.28 -3.64
C PRO A 167 25.97 4.56 -4.10
N PRO A 168 26.64 5.42 -4.89
CA PRO A 168 26.03 6.68 -5.37
C PRO A 168 24.97 6.48 -6.46
N HIS A 169 24.74 5.24 -6.91
CA HIS A 169 23.77 4.92 -7.97
C HIS A 169 22.42 4.46 -7.44
N LEU A 170 22.18 4.52 -6.12
CA LEU A 170 20.84 4.29 -5.59
C LEU A 170 19.94 5.45 -6.00
N ASP A 171 18.78 5.15 -6.58
CA ASP A 171 17.82 6.18 -7.01
C ASP A 171 17.14 6.88 -5.82
N GLY A 172 17.05 6.17 -4.68
CA GLY A 172 16.46 6.70 -3.45
C GLY A 172 17.39 7.61 -2.66
N GLN A 173 16.80 8.40 -1.76
CA GLN A 173 17.50 9.27 -0.82
C GLN A 173 17.17 8.86 0.62
N SER A 174 18.15 9.03 1.52
CA SER A 174 17.95 8.69 2.94
C SER A 174 16.88 9.57 3.58
N LEU A 175 15.92 8.93 4.28
CA LEU A 175 14.87 9.57 5.07
C LEU A 175 15.34 9.97 6.47
N LYS A 176 16.59 9.68 6.83
CA LYS A 176 17.18 10.01 8.13
C LYS A 176 17.01 11.49 8.54
N PRO A 177 17.12 12.49 7.64
CA PRO A 177 16.89 13.89 8.04
C PRO A 177 15.49 14.13 8.62
N PHE A 178 14.45 13.48 8.09
CA PHE A 178 13.10 13.55 8.66
C PHE A 178 13.02 12.91 10.05
N LEU A 179 13.74 11.81 10.27
CA LEU A 179 13.84 11.17 11.59
C LEU A 179 14.57 12.07 12.62
N ASP A 180 15.38 13.01 12.14
CA ASP A 180 16.07 14.02 12.96
C ASP A 180 15.27 15.31 13.17
N ALA A 181 13.99 15.31 12.78
CA ALA A 181 13.10 16.48 12.80
C ALA A 181 13.61 17.64 11.92
N GLY A 182 14.38 17.30 10.88
CA GLY A 182 14.79 18.21 9.82
C GLY A 182 14.16 17.83 8.49
N GLU A 183 14.59 18.53 7.45
CA GLU A 183 14.21 18.25 6.06
C GLU A 183 15.46 18.34 5.18
N PRO A 184 15.64 17.46 4.18
CA PRO A 184 16.74 17.58 3.22
C PRO A 184 16.57 18.82 2.33
N ASP A 185 17.64 19.60 2.16
CA ASP A 185 17.62 20.84 1.34
C ASP A 185 17.22 20.60 -0.13
N ASN A 186 17.46 19.40 -0.66
CA ASN A 186 17.20 19.04 -2.05
C ASN A 186 16.26 17.82 -2.17
N TRP A 187 15.14 17.87 -1.46
CA TRP A 187 14.15 16.80 -1.51
C TRP A 187 13.22 16.91 -2.73
N ARG A 188 12.79 15.77 -3.27
CA ARG A 188 11.91 15.70 -4.44
C ARG A 188 10.59 16.47 -4.24
N GLU A 189 10.06 17.00 -5.35
CA GLU A 189 8.79 17.72 -5.42
C GLU A 189 7.62 16.86 -5.96
N ALA A 190 7.93 15.69 -6.52
CA ALA A 190 6.96 14.74 -7.05
C ALA A 190 7.37 13.30 -6.69
N ALA A 191 6.39 12.40 -6.65
CA ALA A 191 6.61 10.95 -6.56
C ALA A 191 6.70 10.36 -7.97
N HIS A 192 7.58 9.37 -8.14
CA HIS A 192 7.78 8.64 -9.38
C HIS A 192 7.55 7.14 -9.16
N TRP A 193 6.87 6.52 -10.11
CA TRP A 193 6.72 5.07 -10.18
C TRP A 193 6.54 4.66 -11.63
N GLU A 194 6.87 3.40 -11.92
CA GLU A 194 6.81 2.85 -13.26
C GLU A 194 5.95 1.59 -13.29
N PHE A 195 5.26 1.38 -14.40
CA PHE A 195 4.49 0.18 -14.64
C PHE A 195 4.64 -0.27 -16.09
N ASP A 196 5.16 -1.49 -16.28
CA ASP A 196 5.34 -2.10 -17.59
C ASP A 196 4.19 -3.08 -17.87
N PHE A 197 3.49 -2.85 -18.98
CA PHE A 197 2.35 -3.64 -19.44
C PHE A 197 2.62 -4.30 -20.80
N ARG A 198 3.86 -4.69 -21.08
CA ARG A 198 4.25 -5.34 -22.35
C ARG A 198 3.39 -6.56 -22.74
N SER A 199 2.81 -7.24 -21.75
CA SER A 199 1.91 -8.39 -21.96
C SER A 199 0.55 -8.04 -22.57
N VAL A 200 0.21 -6.75 -22.71
CA VAL A 200 -1.03 -6.27 -23.36
C VAL A 200 -0.94 -6.33 -24.89
N ALA A 201 0.27 -6.39 -25.44
CA ALA A 201 0.52 -6.28 -26.88
C ALA A 201 0.43 -7.62 -27.65
N ASP A 202 0.24 -8.74 -26.96
CA ASP A 202 0.10 -10.10 -27.53
C ASP A 202 -1.38 -10.52 -27.62
#